data_AF-A0A9D7KR45-F1
#
_entry.id   AF-A0A9D7KR45-F1
#
_cell.length_a   1.000
_cell.length_b   1.000
_cell.length_c   1.000
_cell.angle_alpha   90.00
_cell.angle_beta   90.00
_cell.angle_gamma   90.00
#
_symmetry.space_group_name_H-M   'P 1'
#
loop_
_entity.id
_entity.type
_entity.pdbx_description
1 polymer ?
#
loop_
_entity_poly.entity_id
_entity_poly.type
_entity_poly.pdbx_seq_one_letter_code
_entity_poly.pdbx_strand_id
1 'polypeptide(L)'
;MHDKDKHEYAELVTALVDNEINDSLLQAKIRTLSESDPDLKFEYHVQTTIKRTVKNKCRFAGCPSSLKNRIMLDLRTGKFPEETPASSKPVFSLRP
;
A
#
# COMPACT_ATOMS: atom_id res chain seq x y z
N MET A 1 8.43 27.66 -3.19
CA MET A 1 8.66 26.50 -2.30
C MET A 1 10.14 26.20 -2.33
N HIS A 2 10.77 25.97 -1.17
CA HIS A 2 12.15 25.51 -1.14
C HIS A 2 12.19 24.04 -1.60
N ASP A 3 13.25 23.62 -2.31
CA ASP A 3 13.35 22.27 -2.88
C ASP A 3 13.20 21.13 -1.85
N LYS A 4 13.53 21.42 -0.58
CA LYS A 4 13.33 20.50 0.55
C LYS A 4 11.86 20.18 0.80
N ASP A 5 10.99 21.19 0.77
CA ASP A 5 9.55 21.02 1.04
C ASP A 5 8.92 20.18 -0.06
N LYS A 6 9.33 20.38 -1.32
CA LYS A 6 8.81 19.66 -2.48
C LYS A 6 9.12 18.16 -2.42
N HIS A 7 10.30 17.78 -1.95
CA HIS A 7 10.67 16.38 -1.79
C HIS A 7 9.87 15.69 -0.69
N GLU A 8 9.73 16.32 0.47
CA GLU A 8 8.92 15.81 1.58
C GLU A 8 7.47 15.59 1.18
N TYR A 9 6.89 16.52 0.40
CA TYR A 9 5.53 16.32 -0.12
C TYR A 9 5.43 15.18 -1.14
N ALA A 10 6.44 14.96 -1.98
CA ALA A 10 6.44 13.83 -2.92
C ALA A 10 6.46 12.47 -2.18
N GLU A 11 7.18 12.39 -1.06
CA GLU A 11 7.17 11.21 -0.18
C GLU A 11 5.79 11.00 0.46
N LEU A 12 5.17 12.07 0.96
CA LEU A 12 3.82 12.01 1.53
C LEU A 12 2.76 11.60 0.48
N VAL A 13 2.91 12.07 -0.76
CA VAL A 13 2.05 11.65 -1.88
C VAL A 13 2.24 10.17 -2.19
N THR A 14 3.47 9.66 -2.12
CA THR A 14 3.78 8.22 -2.27
C THR A 14 3.08 7.40 -1.19
N ALA A 15 3.28 7.77 0.07
CA ALA A 15 2.66 7.10 1.21
C ALA A 15 1.12 7.15 1.14
N LEU A 16 0.55 8.26 0.65
CA LEU A 16 -0.89 8.37 0.41
C LEU A 16 -1.37 7.41 -0.67
N VAL A 17 -0.68 7.34 -1.82
CA VAL A 17 -1.02 6.43 -2.93
C VAL A 17 -0.86 4.98 -2.51
N ASP A 18 0.10 4.69 -1.63
CA ASP A 18 0.38 3.36 -1.08
C ASP A 18 -0.52 2.92 0.09
N ASN A 19 -1.42 3.79 0.54
CA ASN A 19 -2.28 3.56 1.71
C ASN A 19 -1.47 3.27 2.98
N GLU A 20 -0.27 3.87 3.10
CA GLU A 20 0.61 3.69 4.26
C GLU A 20 0.34 4.72 5.36
N ILE A 21 -0.45 5.76 5.07
CA ILE A 21 -0.85 6.79 6.03
C ILE A 21 -2.09 6.33 6.79
N ASN A 22 -1.96 6.07 8.08
CA ASN A 22 -3.10 5.69 8.94
C ASN A 22 -3.91 6.90 9.47
N ASP A 23 -3.31 8.09 9.49
CA ASP A 23 -3.96 9.32 9.96
C ASP A 23 -4.90 9.90 8.89
N SER A 24 -6.20 9.88 9.17
CA SER A 24 -7.24 10.37 8.27
C SER A 24 -7.20 11.89 8.05
N LEU A 25 -6.75 12.67 9.04
CA LEU A 25 -6.61 14.12 8.91
C LEU A 25 -5.45 14.47 7.99
N LEU A 26 -4.33 13.77 8.15
CA LEU A 26 -3.16 13.92 7.28
C LEU A 26 -3.49 13.54 5.84
N GLN A 27 -4.21 12.43 5.62
CA GLN A 27 -4.68 12.05 4.28
C GLN A 27 -5.53 13.16 3.65
N ALA A 28 -6.50 13.70 4.39
CA ALA A 28 -7.37 14.76 3.90
C ALA A 28 -6.56 16.02 3.53
N LYS A 29 -5.61 16.41 4.38
CA LYS A 29 -4.74 17.56 4.14
C LYS A 29 -3.90 17.40 2.87
N ILE A 30 -3.28 16.24 2.67
CA ILE A 30 -2.47 15.97 1.47
C ILE A 30 -3.36 15.98 0.23
N ARG A 31 -4.57 15.40 0.29
CA ARG A 31 -5.53 15.44 -0.84
C ARG A 31 -5.89 16.87 -1.23
N THR A 32 -6.23 17.72 -0.25
CA THR A 32 -6.53 19.13 -0.51
C THR A 32 -5.34 19.87 -1.11
N LEU A 33 -4.13 19.61 -0.61
CA LEU A 33 -2.90 20.20 -1.15
C LEU A 33 -2.64 19.78 -2.61
N SER A 34 -2.81 18.50 -2.92
CA SER A 34 -2.70 17.96 -4.29
C SER A 34 -3.77 18.48 -5.24
N GLU A 35 -4.87 19.05 -4.75
CA GLU A 35 -5.88 19.71 -5.58
C GLU A 35 -5.56 21.19 -5.83
N SER A 36 -4.94 21.87 -4.85
CA SER A 36 -4.61 23.29 -4.91
C SER A 36 -3.28 23.60 -5.58
N ASP A 37 -2.29 22.71 -5.47
CA ASP A 37 -0.94 22.92 -6.00
C ASP A 37 -0.75 22.12 -7.31
N PRO A 38 -0.45 22.79 -8.45
CA PRO A 38 -0.27 22.12 -9.74
C PRO A 38 0.87 21.10 -9.78
N ASP A 39 1.97 21.34 -9.07
CA ASP A 39 3.13 20.45 -9.06
C ASP A 39 2.81 19.17 -8.28
N LEU A 40 2.17 19.32 -7.12
CA LEU A 40 1.73 18.17 -6.31
C LEU A 40 0.61 17.39 -6.99
N LYS A 41 -0.29 18.08 -7.68
CA LYS A 41 -1.32 17.45 -8.51
C LYS A 41 -0.70 16.56 -9.59
N PHE A 42 0.33 17.06 -10.27
CA PHE A 42 1.04 16.32 -11.28
C PHE A 42 1.72 15.08 -10.68
N GLU A 43 2.45 15.25 -9.57
CA GLU A 43 3.13 14.16 -8.86
C GLU A 43 2.14 13.05 -8.44
N TYR A 44 1.02 13.43 -7.81
CA TYR A 44 -0.04 12.51 -7.43
C TYR A 44 -0.58 11.72 -8.63
N HIS A 45 -0.75 12.38 -9.78
CA HIS A 45 -1.25 11.74 -10.99
C HIS A 45 -0.24 10.75 -11.58
N VAL A 46 1.04 11.12 -11.59
CA VAL A 46 2.14 10.26 -12.04
C VAL A 46 2.19 8.99 -11.19
N GLN A 47 2.27 9.13 -9.87
CA GLN A 47 2.38 7.99 -8.97
C GLN A 47 1.15 7.06 -9.02
N THR A 48 -0.06 7.64 -9.05
CA THR A 48 -1.30 6.86 -9.21
C THR A 48 -1.30 6.08 -10.52
N THR A 49 -0.83 6.70 -11.61
CA THR A 49 -0.77 6.08 -12.94
C THR A 49 0.25 4.95 -12.99
N ILE A 50 1.43 5.15 -12.41
CA ILE A 50 2.47 4.13 -12.29
C ILE A 50 1.92 2.93 -11.51
N LYS A 51 1.35 3.16 -10.33
CA LYS A 51 0.76 2.10 -9.50
C LYS A 51 -0.32 1.32 -10.24
N ARG A 52 -1.23 1.99 -10.94
CA ARG A 52 -2.25 1.33 -11.77
C ARG A 52 -1.62 0.51 -12.91
N THR A 53 -0.57 1.03 -13.54
CA THR A 53 0.13 0.36 -14.64
C THR A 53 0.83 -0.90 -14.15
N VAL A 54 1.54 -0.83 -13.03
CA VAL A 54 2.16 -1.99 -12.36
C VAL A 54 1.08 -3.00 -11.98
N LYS A 55 -0.02 -2.55 -11.37
CA LYS A 55 -1.14 -3.43 -11.01
C LYS A 55 -1.74 -4.17 -12.22
N ASN A 56 -1.76 -3.54 -13.39
CA ASN A 56 -2.32 -4.13 -14.60
C ASN A 56 -1.34 -5.01 -15.38
N LYS A 57 -0.04 -4.67 -15.38
CA LYS A 57 1.00 -5.37 -16.14
C LYS A 57 1.66 -6.51 -15.37
N CYS A 58 1.77 -6.39 -14.06
CA CYS A 58 2.30 -7.47 -13.22
C CYS A 58 1.26 -8.57 -13.09
N ARG A 59 1.66 -9.81 -13.37
CA ARG A 59 0.85 -11.00 -13.10
C ARG A 59 0.83 -11.23 -11.59
N PHE A 60 -0.19 -10.72 -10.92
CA PHE A 60 -0.48 -11.13 -9.54
C PHE A 60 -1.00 -12.57 -9.59
N ALA A 61 -0.35 -13.46 -8.85
CA ALA A 61 -0.86 -14.81 -8.68
C ALA A 61 -2.29 -14.73 -8.12
N GLY A 62 -3.21 -15.49 -8.70
CA GLY A 62 -4.56 -15.61 -8.16
C GLY A 62 -4.48 -16.09 -6.70
N CYS A 63 -5.21 -15.42 -5.81
CA CYS A 63 -5.28 -15.86 -4.42
C CYS A 63 -5.86 -17.28 -4.35
N PRO A 64 -5.20 -18.25 -3.67
CA PRO A 64 -5.74 -19.59 -3.51
C PRO A 64 -7.14 -19.56 -2.88
N SER A 65 -8.08 -20.34 -3.42
CA SER A 65 -9.47 -20.37 -2.93
C SER A 65 -9.57 -20.68 -1.44
N SER A 66 -8.67 -21.53 -0.92
CA SER A 66 -8.58 -21.86 0.50
C SER A 66 -8.23 -20.65 1.37
N LEU A 67 -7.35 -19.77 0.89
CA LEU A 67 -6.98 -18.54 1.58
C LEU A 67 -8.15 -17.54 1.53
N LYS A 68 -8.77 -17.37 0.36
CA LYS A 68 -9.96 -16.52 0.21
C LYS A 68 -11.10 -16.95 1.15
N ASN A 69 -11.41 -18.25 1.19
CA ASN A 69 -12.47 -18.79 2.04
C ASN A 69 -12.19 -18.59 3.53
N ARG A 70 -10.92 -18.75 3.94
CA ARG A 70 -10.49 -18.50 5.31
C ARG A 70 -10.67 -17.04 5.70
N ILE A 71 -10.15 -16.11 4.90
CA ILE A 71 -10.30 -14.67 5.15
C ILE A 71 -11.79 -14.28 5.25
N MET A 72 -12.63 -14.79 4.34
CA MET A 72 -14.08 -14.53 4.37
C MET A 72 -14.75 -15.08 5.63
N LEU A 73 -14.32 -16.24 6.12
CA LEU A 73 -14.80 -16.83 7.36
C LEU A 73 -14.37 -16.00 8.57
N ASP A 74 -13.10 -15.58 8.61
CA ASP A 74 -12.54 -14.76 9.70
C ASP A 74 -13.28 -13.42 9.79
N LEU A 75 -13.52 -12.76 8.65
CA LEU A 75 -14.30 -11.52 8.58
C LEU A 75 -15.76 -11.71 9.04
N ARG A 76 -16.41 -12.82 8.66
CA ARG A 76 -17.79 -13.11 9.07
C ARG A 76 -17.90 -13.42 10.56
N THR A 77 -16.89 -14.09 11.12
CA THR A 77 -16.94 -14.62 12.49
C THR A 77 -16.26 -13.71 13.50
N GLY A 78 -15.50 -12.70 13.06
CA GLY A 78 -14.68 -11.83 13.91
C GLY A 78 -13.54 -12.57 14.62
N LYS A 79 -13.30 -13.84 14.25
CA LYS A 79 -12.25 -14.68 14.83
C LYS A 79 -10.99 -14.56 13.99
N PHE A 80 -10.26 -13.46 14.18
CA PHE A 80 -8.93 -13.34 13.62
C PHE A 80 -8.00 -14.24 14.43
N PRO A 81 -7.19 -15.11 13.79
CA PRO A 81 -6.19 -15.87 14.53
C PRO A 81 -5.29 -14.88 15.25
N GLU A 82 -5.15 -15.02 16.58
CA GLU A 82 -4.11 -14.28 17.31
C GLU A 82 -2.76 -14.52 16.63
N GLU A 83 -1.95 -13.47 16.54
CA GLU A 83 -0.63 -13.52 15.93
C GLU A 83 0.16 -14.69 16.53
N THR A 84 0.25 -15.79 15.79
CA THR A 84 1.15 -16.87 16.15
C THR A 84 2.56 -16.32 15.89
N PRO A 85 3.45 -16.30 16.89
CA PRO A 85 4.79 -15.79 16.69
C PRO A 85 5.43 -16.59 15.55
N ALA A 86 5.94 -15.87 14.55
CA ALA A 86 6.53 -16.43 13.34
C ALA A 86 7.48 -17.58 13.71
N SER A 87 7.13 -18.80 13.30
CA SER A 87 7.95 -19.99 13.52
C SER A 87 9.32 -19.75 12.89
N SER A 88 10.35 -19.69 13.74
CA SER A 88 11.72 -19.29 13.47
C SER A 88 12.53 -20.34 12.70
N LYS A 89 12.02 -20.86 11.58
CA LYS A 89 12.78 -21.80 10.75
C LYS A 89 12.66 -21.49 9.26
N PRO A 90 13.71 -20.94 8.63
CA PRO A 90 13.91 -21.14 7.20
C PRO A 90 14.50 -22.55 7.02
N VAL A 91 13.76 -23.47 6.43
CA VAL A 91 14.35 -24.70 5.87
C VAL A 91 14.43 -24.49 4.36
N PHE A 92 15.45 -23.73 3.93
CA PHE A 92 15.93 -23.81 2.57
C PHE A 92 16.96 -24.95 2.52
N SER A 93 16.53 -26.12 2.04
CA SER A 93 17.42 -27.26 1.79
C SER A 93 17.75 -27.28 0.29
N LEU A 94 18.88 -26.66 -0.08
CA LEU A 94 19.55 -27.00 -1.34
C LEU A 94 20.32 -28.30 -1.09
N ARG A 95 19.65 -29.45 -1.27
CA ARG A 95 20.38 -30.71 -1.41
C ARG A 95 20.92 -30.82 -2.85
N PRO A 96 22.05 -31.51 -3.01
CA PRO A 96 22.99 -31.33 -4.12
C PRO A 96 22.41 -31.71 -5.48
#